data_AF-A0A350YX69-F1
#
_entry.id   AF-A0A350YX69-F1
#
_cell.length_a   1.000
_cell.length_b   1.000
_cell.length_c   1.000
_cell.angle_alpha   90.00
_cell.angle_beta   90.00
_cell.angle_gamma   90.00
#
_symmetry.space_group_name_H-M   'P 1'
#
loop_
_entity.id
_entity.type
_entity.pdbx_description
1 polymer ?
#
loop_
_entity_poly.entity_id
_entity_poly.type
_entity_poly.pdbx_seq_one_letter_code
_entity_poly.pdbx_strand_id
1 'polypeptide(L)'
;MKMNGLLRKLSFIFLLLLFAAYVNGQTVTTDKVDYMPGEKMIVSGKGWLPNESVNLVLTEQELLDPSWTDITKTVVCDVSGTFSIDLFELVQANL
;
A
#
# COMPACT_ATOMS: atom_id res chain seq x y z
N MET A 1 -6.41 -30.59 -33.53
CA MET A 1 -6.69 -31.37 -32.30
C MET A 1 -7.89 -30.74 -31.59
N LYS A 2 -9.07 -31.37 -31.57
CA LYS A 2 -10.27 -30.81 -30.91
C LYS A 2 -10.14 -31.00 -29.39
N MET A 3 -10.12 -29.91 -28.65
CA MET A 3 -10.09 -29.93 -27.19
C MET A 3 -11.47 -30.35 -26.64
N ASN A 4 -11.50 -31.36 -25.77
CA ASN A 4 -12.72 -31.92 -25.19
C ASN A 4 -13.25 -31.07 -24.02
N GLY A 5 -14.56 -31.12 -23.77
CA GLY A 5 -15.25 -30.26 -22.81
C GLY A 5 -14.73 -30.37 -21.37
N LEU A 6 -14.20 -31.54 -20.99
CA LEU A 6 -13.57 -31.75 -19.69
C LEU A 6 -12.24 -31.00 -19.56
N LEU A 7 -11.37 -31.07 -20.57
CA LEU A 7 -10.08 -30.38 -20.57
C LEU A 7 -10.27 -28.86 -20.61
N ARG A 8 -11.33 -28.37 -21.27
CA ARG A 8 -11.70 -26.95 -21.26
C ARG A 8 -12.12 -26.48 -19.86
N LYS A 9 -12.89 -27.29 -19.12
CA LYS A 9 -13.29 -26.98 -17.74
C LYS A 9 -12.11 -27.04 -16.78
N LEU A 10 -11.23 -28.03 -16.90
CA LEU A 10 -10.02 -28.11 -16.07
C LEU A 10 -9.07 -26.94 -16.35
N SER A 11 -8.86 -26.55 -17.61
CA SER A 11 -8.09 -25.33 -17.93
C SER A 11 -8.71 -24.08 -17.32
N PHE A 12 -10.05 -23.97 -17.31
CA PHE A 12 -10.74 -22.81 -16.73
C PHE A 12 -10.62 -22.76 -15.21
N ILE A 13 -10.76 -23.90 -14.52
CA ILE A 13 -10.56 -24.03 -13.08
C ILE A 13 -9.10 -23.77 -12.71
N PHE A 14 -8.15 -24.30 -13.48
CA PHE A 14 -6.73 -24.08 -13.27
C PHE A 14 -6.36 -22.60 -13.44
N LEU A 15 -6.94 -21.91 -14.43
CA LEU A 15 -6.78 -20.47 -14.61
C LEU A 15 -7.38 -19.67 -13.43
N LEU A 16 -8.51 -20.12 -12.88
CA LEU A 16 -9.11 -19.50 -11.68
C LEU A 16 -8.24 -19.71 -10.42
N LEU A 17 -7.67 -20.89 -10.24
CA LEU A 17 -6.83 -21.22 -9.08
C LEU A 17 -5.50 -20.46 -9.10
N LEU A 18 -4.94 -20.18 -10.28
CA LEU A 18 -3.77 -19.31 -10.42
C LEU A 18 -4.05 -17.86 -9.99
N PHE A 19 -5.31 -17.41 -10.09
CA PHE A 19 -5.70 -16.05 -9.68
C PHE A 19 -5.92 -15.94 -8.15
N ALA A 20 -6.42 -17.00 -7.51
CA ALA A 20 -6.72 -17.01 -6.07
C ALA A 20 -5.48 -17.06 -5.16
N ALA A 21 -4.33 -17.51 -5.68
CA ALA A 21 -3.10 -17.66 -4.91
C ALA A 21 -2.33 -16.33 -4.66
N TYR A 22 -2.86 -15.19 -5.11
CA TYR A 22 -2.19 -13.89 -5.07
C TYR A 22 -2.84 -12.90 -4.09
N VAL A 23 -3.29 -13.36 -2.92
CA VAL A 23 -3.76 -12.47 -1.85
C VAL A 23 -2.76 -12.52 -0.70
N ASN A 24 -1.73 -11.68 -0.79
CA ASN A 24 -0.97 -11.28 0.40
C ASN A 24 -1.76 -10.16 1.08
N GLY A 25 -1.81 -10.13 2.41
CA GLY A 25 -2.45 -9.03 3.13
C GLY A 25 -1.85 -7.68 2.73
N GLN A 26 -2.69 -6.65 2.61
CA GLN A 26 -2.24 -5.28 2.34
C GLN A 26 -1.34 -4.80 3.48
N THR A 27 -0.22 -4.18 3.12
CA THR A 27 0.72 -3.61 4.10
C THR A 27 0.93 -2.13 3.87
N VAL A 28 1.29 -1.45 4.96
CA VAL A 28 1.83 -0.08 4.96
C VAL A 28 3.02 -0.08 5.91
N THR A 29 4.16 0.43 5.47
CA THR A 29 5.41 0.47 6.24
C THR A 29 6.12 1.79 6.02
N THR A 30 6.78 2.29 7.05
CA THR A 30 7.72 3.41 6.99
C THR A 30 9.15 2.90 6.79
N ASP A 31 10.06 3.75 6.31
CA ASP A 31 11.47 3.37 6.06
C ASP A 31 12.34 3.38 7.32
N LYS A 32 11.97 4.16 8.34
CA LYS A 32 12.68 4.24 9.64
C LYS A 32 11.75 4.10 10.83
N VAL A 33 12.37 3.75 11.96
CA VAL A 33 11.75 3.69 13.29
C VAL A 33 11.62 5.09 13.92
N ASP A 34 12.57 5.98 13.63
CA ASP A 34 12.62 7.33 14.16
C ASP A 34 13.20 8.29 13.10
N TYR A 35 12.86 9.58 13.20
CA TYR A 35 13.24 10.60 12.23
C TYR A 35 13.72 11.88 12.92
N MET A 36 14.85 12.40 12.47
CA MET A 36 15.36 13.70 12.90
C MET A 36 14.65 14.85 12.17
N PRO A 37 14.69 16.07 12.72
CA PRO A 37 14.25 17.26 12.01
C PRO A 37 14.93 17.40 10.65
N GLY A 38 14.13 17.72 9.62
CA GLY A 38 14.52 17.82 8.21
C GLY A 38 14.52 16.49 7.47
N GLU A 39 14.31 15.35 8.14
CA GLU A 39 14.20 14.07 7.47
C GLU A 39 12.81 13.85 6.87
N LYS A 40 12.79 13.08 5.78
CA LYS A 40 11.56 12.69 5.10
C LYS A 40 11.18 11.26 5.47
N MET A 41 9.90 11.08 5.76
CA MET A 41 9.28 9.77 5.94
C MET A 41 8.87 9.21 4.58
N ILE A 42 9.47 8.08 4.21
CA ILE A 42 9.10 7.33 3.03
C ILE A 42 8.12 6.23 3.45
N VAL A 43 6.92 6.26 2.88
CA VAL A 43 5.89 5.27 3.15
C VAL A 43 5.71 4.39 1.93
N SER A 44 5.74 3.08 2.15
CA SER A 44 5.56 2.06 1.12
C SER A 44 4.44 1.10 1.49
N GLY A 45 3.76 0.55 0.49
CA GLY A 45 2.74 -0.47 0.69
C GLY A 45 2.74 -1.52 -0.40
N LYS A 46 2.27 -2.72 -0.07
CA LYS A 46 2.23 -3.89 -0.97
C LYS A 46 0.93 -4.65 -0.78
N GLY A 47 0.58 -5.49 -1.76
CA GLY A 47 -0.61 -6.35 -1.71
C GLY A 47 -1.90 -5.64 -2.11
N TRP A 48 -1.80 -4.47 -2.72
CA TRP A 48 -2.92 -3.73 -3.29
C TRP A 48 -3.23 -4.23 -4.70
N LEU A 49 -4.38 -3.86 -5.25
CA LEU A 49 -4.67 -4.14 -6.66
C LEU A 49 -3.84 -3.21 -7.57
N PRO A 50 -3.41 -3.70 -8.75
CA PRO A 50 -2.81 -2.84 -9.76
C PRO A 50 -3.69 -1.64 -10.11
N ASN A 51 -3.12 -0.44 -10.11
CA ASN A 51 -3.82 0.84 -10.35
C ASN A 51 -4.88 1.23 -9.30
N GLU A 52 -4.90 0.56 -8.13
CA GLU A 52 -5.76 0.96 -7.02
C GLU A 52 -5.32 2.30 -6.44
N SER A 53 -6.28 3.18 -6.17
CA SER A 53 -6.04 4.43 -5.44
C SER A 53 -6.15 4.19 -3.94
N VAL A 54 -5.08 4.48 -3.21
CA VAL A 54 -4.97 4.34 -1.76
C VAL A 54 -4.90 5.73 -1.13
N ASN A 55 -5.79 6.00 -0.17
CA ASN A 55 -5.76 7.23 0.64
C ASN A 55 -4.99 6.96 1.94
N LEU A 56 -3.81 7.56 2.06
CA LEU A 56 -2.96 7.50 3.25
C LEU A 56 -3.32 8.69 4.15
N VAL A 57 -3.55 8.41 5.43
CA VAL A 57 -3.82 9.41 6.47
C VAL A 57 -2.75 9.25 7.55
N LEU A 58 -1.98 10.31 7.78
CA LEU A 58 -1.07 10.42 8.91
C LEU A 58 -1.76 11.24 10.00
N THR A 59 -2.07 10.57 11.11
CA THR A 59 -2.67 11.15 12.30
C THR A 59 -1.66 11.08 13.44
N GLU A 60 -1.40 12.19 14.11
CA GLU A 60 -0.65 12.21 15.35
C GLU A 60 -1.58 11.90 16.53
N GLN A 61 -1.02 11.33 17.59
CA GLN A 61 -1.79 11.12 18.81
C GLN A 61 -2.12 12.49 19.44
N GLU A 62 -3.40 12.87 19.48
CA GLU A 62 -3.91 14.19 19.91
C GLU A 62 -3.35 14.70 21.26
N LEU A 63 -2.94 13.79 22.15
CA LEU A 63 -2.37 14.15 23.46
C LEU A 63 -0.97 14.78 23.36
N LEU A 64 -0.27 14.60 22.24
CA LEU A 64 1.11 15.08 22.04
C LEU A 64 1.14 16.47 21.38
N ASP A 65 0.24 16.73 20.44
CA ASP A 65 0.07 18.04 19.80
C ASP A 65 -1.40 18.32 19.48
N PRO A 66 -2.10 19.13 20.30
CA PRO A 66 -3.48 19.52 20.05
C PRO A 66 -3.68 20.38 18.79
N SER A 67 -2.58 20.91 18.22
CA SER A 67 -2.61 21.70 16.99
C SER A 67 -2.39 20.87 15.73
N TRP A 68 -2.13 19.57 15.88
CA TRP A 68 -1.95 18.65 14.76
C TRP A 68 -3.18 18.63 13.84
N THR A 69 -2.91 18.60 12.54
CA THR A 69 -3.92 18.38 11.50
C THR A 69 -3.50 17.21 10.64
N ASP A 70 -4.41 16.25 10.46
CA ASP A 70 -4.17 15.05 9.67
C ASP A 70 -3.67 15.37 8.26
N ILE A 71 -2.62 14.66 7.87
CA ILE A 71 -2.04 14.79 6.54
C ILE A 71 -2.57 13.66 5.69
N THR A 72 -3.28 14.02 4.62
CA THR A 72 -3.83 13.05 3.67
C THR A 72 -3.06 13.12 2.35
N LYS A 73 -2.64 11.96 1.83
CA LYS A 73 -2.13 11.82 0.47
C LYS A 73 -2.77 10.62 -0.24
N THR A 74 -3.14 10.81 -1.49
CA THR A 74 -3.60 9.73 -2.36
C THR A 74 -2.44 9.25 -3.22
N VAL A 75 -2.26 7.93 -3.32
CA VAL A 75 -1.29 7.29 -4.21
C VAL A 75 -1.98 6.22 -5.05
N VAL A 76 -1.54 6.07 -6.30
CA VAL A 76 -1.99 5.01 -7.19
C VAL A 76 -0.94 3.90 -7.21
N CYS A 77 -1.36 2.67 -6.93
CA CYS A 77 -0.47 1.52 -6.94
C CYS A 77 0.00 1.19 -8.36
N ASP A 78 1.24 0.76 -8.48
CA ASP A 78 1.81 0.30 -9.76
C ASP A 78 1.20 -1.03 -10.21
N VAL A 79 1.69 -1.55 -11.34
CA VAL A 79 1.22 -2.82 -11.93
C VAL A 79 1.43 -4.05 -11.04
N SER A 80 2.29 -3.94 -10.02
CA SER A 80 2.56 -5.00 -9.04
C SER A 80 1.70 -4.88 -7.78
N GLY A 81 0.86 -3.85 -7.65
CA GLY A 81 0.11 -3.60 -6.43
C GLY A 81 0.96 -2.97 -5.31
N THR A 82 1.99 -2.21 -5.69
CA THR A 82 2.94 -1.57 -4.78
C THR A 82 2.89 -0.06 -4.91
N PHE A 83 3.21 0.66 -3.84
CA PHE A 83 3.50 2.11 -3.87
C PHE A 83 4.67 2.47 -2.96
N SER A 84 5.31 3.61 -3.23
CA SER A 84 6.33 4.24 -2.38
C SER A 84 6.29 5.76 -2.58
N ILE A 85 6.10 6.53 -1.50
CA ILE A 85 5.99 8.01 -1.56
C ILE A 85 6.67 8.70 -0.38
N ASP A 86 7.13 9.92 -0.62
CA ASP A 86 7.45 10.90 0.43
C ASP A 86 6.13 11.36 1.06
N LEU A 87 5.82 10.92 2.28
CA LEU A 87 4.55 11.29 2.94
C LEU A 87 4.68 12.63 3.68
N PHE A 88 5.73 12.76 4.50
CA PHE A 88 5.90 13.88 5.42
C PHE A 88 7.38 14.24 5.58
N GLU A 89 7.68 15.52 5.79
CA GLU A 89 9.01 16.00 6.19
C GLU A 89 8.89 16.49 7.63
N LEU A 90 9.70 15.94 8.53
CA LEU A 90 9.64 16.35 9.93
C LEU A 90 10.24 17.74 10.08
N VAL A 91 9.39 18.74 10.19
CA VAL A 91 9.79 20.06 10.67
C VAL A 91 9.94 19.95 12.19
N GLN A 92 11.03 20.50 12.73
CA GLN A 92 11.42 20.46 14.15
C GLN A 92 10.25 20.20 15.12
N ALA A 93 10.40 19.19 15.99
CA ALA A 93 9.45 18.97 17.08
C ALA A 93 9.32 20.27 17.89
N ASN A 94 8.14 20.90 17.85
CA ASN A 94 7.79 21.99 18.74
C ASN A 94 7.58 21.37 20.13
N LEU A 95 8.69 21.11 20.82
CA LEU A 95 8.70 20.74 22.25
C LEU A 95 8.54 21.99 23.12
#